data_AF-A0A1H6BVB3-F1
#
_entry.id   AF-A0A1H6BVB3-F1
#
_cell.length_a   1.000
_cell.length_b   1.000
_cell.length_c   1.000
_cell.angle_alpha   90.00
_cell.angle_beta   90.00
_cell.angle_gamma   90.00
#
_symmetry.space_group_name_H-M   'P 1'
#
loop_
_entity.id
_entity.type
_entity.pdbx_description
1 polymer ?
#
loop_
_entity_poly.entity_id
_entity_poly.type
_entity_poly.pdbx_seq_one_letter_code
_entity_poly.pdbx_strand_id
1 'polypeptide(L)'
;MPEFILNTPTRRTPSHVYYGLAEFAQGYVEAMFFTNGDCGSEDDDDLLNSMGVERLTKASVESIKRDCDKFLGTIMPDGCFARQWIDRLADQSGQHGDGVPDDRRAGHMFWYARQGHGVAWTDDFASDEPLHDIADGLQDAAQAFGECYGINAYRGWIHVS
;
A
#
# COMPACT_ATOMS: atom_id res chain seq x y z
N MET A 1 -12.99 -8.82 -3.03
CA MET A 1 -11.81 -9.65 -3.41
C MET A 1 -11.41 -10.50 -2.21
N PRO A 2 -10.85 -11.71 -2.38
CA PRO A 2 -10.14 -12.40 -1.30
C PRO A 2 -8.91 -11.58 -0.84
N GLU A 3 -8.57 -11.68 0.44
CA GLU A 3 -7.42 -10.99 1.04
C GLU A 3 -6.10 -11.53 0.47
N PHE A 4 -5.28 -10.67 -0.14
CA PHE A 4 -3.93 -11.01 -0.58
C PHE A 4 -2.95 -10.76 0.57
N ILE A 5 -2.35 -11.83 1.09
CA ILE A 5 -1.34 -11.77 2.15
C ILE A 5 -0.01 -12.23 1.57
N LEU A 6 0.94 -11.30 1.43
CA LEU A 6 2.28 -11.62 0.93
C LEU A 6 3.02 -12.47 1.95
N ASN A 7 3.56 -13.61 1.50
CA ASN A 7 4.25 -14.59 2.33
C ASN A 7 3.43 -15.02 3.55
N THR A 8 2.67 -16.12 3.46
CA THR A 8 2.24 -16.81 4.67
C THR A 8 3.49 -17.22 5.45
N PRO A 9 3.73 -16.70 6.67
CA PRO A 9 5.01 -16.89 7.35
C PRO A 9 5.21 -18.37 7.65
N THR A 10 6.04 -19.04 6.86
CA THR A 10 6.63 -20.30 7.29
C THR A 10 7.47 -19.96 8.51
N ARG A 11 7.36 -20.76 9.58
CA ARG A 11 7.94 -20.54 10.92
C ARG A 11 9.47 -20.28 10.99
N ARG A 12 10.18 -20.05 9.88
CA ARG A 12 11.64 -20.14 9.77
C ARG A 12 12.41 -18.91 9.32
N THR A 13 11.79 -17.75 9.05
CA THR A 13 12.63 -16.56 8.70
C THR A 13 12.12 -15.24 9.30
N PRO A 14 12.37 -14.97 10.60
CA PRO A 14 12.07 -13.67 11.21
C PRO A 14 13.16 -12.61 10.92
N SER A 15 14.12 -12.86 10.01
CA SER A 15 15.30 -12.00 9.85
C SER A 15 15.22 -10.95 8.74
N HIS A 16 14.15 -10.93 7.92
CA HIS A 16 14.04 -9.96 6.83
C HIS A 16 13.53 -8.61 7.34
N VAL A 17 14.17 -7.51 6.91
CA VAL A 17 13.87 -6.14 7.36
C VAL A 17 12.42 -5.70 7.07
N TYR A 18 11.76 -6.34 6.10
CA TYR A 18 10.33 -6.17 5.81
C TYR A 18 9.44 -6.44 7.04
N TYR A 19 9.70 -7.52 7.79
CA TYR A 19 8.86 -7.89 8.94
C TYR A 19 8.98 -6.90 10.11
N GLY A 20 9.94 -5.97 10.06
CA GLY A 20 10.07 -4.86 11.02
C GLY A 20 9.35 -3.58 10.58
N LEU A 21 8.72 -3.55 9.41
CA LEU A 21 7.91 -2.42 8.96
C LEU A 21 6.60 -2.33 9.78
N ALA A 22 6.10 -1.10 9.93
CA ALA A 22 4.75 -0.88 10.44
C ALA A 22 3.70 -1.47 9.48
N GLU A 23 2.52 -1.83 9.98
CA GLU A 23 1.48 -2.51 9.21
C GLU A 23 1.08 -1.73 7.95
N PHE A 24 1.01 -0.40 8.04
CA PHE A 24 0.80 0.47 6.87
C PHE A 24 1.83 0.24 5.76
N ALA A 25 3.11 0.19 6.11
CA ALA A 25 4.18 -0.04 5.13
C ALA A 25 4.22 -1.50 4.65
N GLN A 26 3.78 -2.46 5.46
CA GLN A 26 3.62 -3.85 5.02
C GLN A 26 2.50 -3.98 3.98
N GLY A 27 1.34 -3.35 4.22
CA GLY A 27 0.25 -3.28 3.26
C GLY A 27 0.68 -2.59 1.96
N TYR A 28 1.38 -1.45 2.05
CA TYR A 28 1.95 -0.79 0.85
C TYR A 28 2.78 -1.75 -0.01
N VAL A 29 3.65 -2.55 0.61
CA VAL A 29 4.45 -3.56 -0.09
C VAL A 29 3.57 -4.66 -0.69
N GLU A 30 2.59 -5.18 0.04
CA GLU A 30 1.67 -6.20 -0.47
C GLU A 30 0.96 -5.74 -1.75
N ALA A 31 0.41 -4.51 -1.75
CA ALA A 31 -0.24 -3.93 -2.91
C ALA A 31 0.74 -3.71 -4.08
N MET A 32 1.97 -3.26 -3.78
CA MET A 32 3.02 -3.12 -4.78
C MET A 32 3.37 -4.45 -5.46
N PHE A 33 3.53 -5.52 -4.69
CA PHE A 33 3.77 -6.85 -5.25
C PHE A 33 2.57 -7.26 -6.12
N PHE A 34 1.35 -7.15 -5.60
CA PHE A 34 0.14 -7.54 -6.33
C PHE A 34 0.01 -6.83 -7.69
N THR A 35 0.33 -5.54 -7.80
CA THR A 35 0.11 -4.79 -9.06
C THR A 35 1.31 -4.75 -9.99
N ASN A 36 2.54 -4.83 -9.48
CA ASN A 36 3.76 -4.69 -10.29
C ASN A 36 4.47 -6.04 -10.53
N GLY A 37 3.88 -7.13 -10.06
CA GLY A 37 4.49 -8.44 -10.11
C GLY A 37 4.44 -9.14 -11.45
N ASP A 38 5.20 -8.66 -12.44
CA ASP A 38 5.50 -9.48 -13.61
C ASP A 38 6.71 -10.37 -13.32
N CYS A 39 6.45 -11.67 -13.09
CA CYS A 39 7.50 -12.67 -12.89
C CYS A 39 8.07 -13.20 -14.21
N GLY A 40 7.51 -12.81 -15.35
CA GLY A 40 7.85 -13.38 -16.67
C GLY A 40 7.47 -14.85 -16.81
N SER A 41 6.54 -15.35 -15.98
CA SER A 41 5.97 -16.69 -16.08
C SER A 41 4.47 -16.56 -16.32
N GLU A 42 4.01 -17.03 -17.47
CA GLU A 42 2.59 -17.09 -17.83
C GLU A 42 1.90 -18.32 -17.22
N ASP A 43 2.67 -19.24 -16.61
CA ASP A 43 2.20 -20.55 -16.14
C ASP A 43 2.12 -20.65 -14.59
N ASP A 44 2.57 -19.63 -13.86
CA ASP A 44 2.64 -19.65 -12.39
C ASP A 44 2.18 -18.30 -11.80
N ASP A 45 0.86 -18.18 -11.63
CA ASP A 45 0.19 -17.01 -11.02
C ASP A 45 0.63 -16.77 -9.56
N ASP A 46 1.15 -17.80 -8.88
CA ASP A 46 1.61 -17.75 -7.49
C ASP A 46 3.12 -17.49 -7.35
N LEU A 47 3.85 -17.42 -8.47
CA LEU A 47 5.32 -17.27 -8.46
C LEU A 47 5.74 -16.04 -7.66
N LEU A 48 5.02 -14.93 -7.80
CA LEU A 48 5.31 -13.70 -7.08
C LEU A 48 5.12 -13.84 -5.56
N ASN A 49 4.05 -14.53 -5.16
CA ASN A 49 3.77 -14.87 -3.77
C ASN A 49 4.84 -15.80 -3.18
N SER A 50 5.34 -16.73 -3.99
CA SER A 50 6.37 -17.69 -3.57
C SER A 50 7.76 -17.06 -3.47
N MET A 51 8.09 -16.08 -4.33
CA MET A 51 9.34 -15.32 -4.27
C MET A 51 9.38 -14.40 -3.05
N GLY A 52 8.23 -13.78 -2.74
CA GLY A 52 8.03 -13.07 -1.50
C GLY A 52 8.95 -11.87 -1.27
N VAL A 53 8.96 -11.40 -0.02
CA VAL A 53 9.77 -10.26 0.43
C VAL A 53 11.27 -10.54 0.52
N GLU A 54 11.75 -11.75 0.26
CA GLU A 54 13.19 -12.06 0.33
C GLU A 54 14.00 -11.32 -0.74
N ARG A 55 13.33 -10.84 -1.81
CA ARG A 55 13.94 -10.10 -2.91
C ARG A 55 13.90 -8.58 -2.72
N LEU A 56 13.28 -8.08 -1.65
CA LEU A 56 13.30 -6.66 -1.29
C LEU A 56 14.66 -6.29 -0.70
N THR A 57 15.42 -5.44 -1.38
CA THR A 57 16.68 -4.95 -0.82
C THR A 57 16.45 -4.07 0.41
N LYS A 58 17.43 -4.01 1.32
CA LYS A 58 17.37 -3.11 2.49
C LYS A 58 17.12 -1.65 2.10
N ALA A 59 17.78 -1.19 1.03
CA ALA A 59 17.58 0.17 0.50
C ALA A 59 16.14 0.41 0.02
N SER A 60 15.53 -0.58 -0.64
CA SER A 60 14.12 -0.48 -1.05
C SER A 60 13.20 -0.40 0.17
N VAL A 61 13.43 -1.24 1.18
CA VAL A 61 12.65 -1.23 2.43
C VAL A 61 12.79 0.10 3.17
N GLU A 62 13.99 0.66 3.26
CA GLU A 62 14.21 1.99 3.85
C GLU A 62 13.56 3.12 3.06
N SER A 63 13.56 3.06 1.72
CA SER A 63 12.88 4.03 0.87
C SER A 63 11.36 3.95 1.04
N ILE A 64 10.80 2.74 1.01
CA ILE A 64 9.37 2.50 1.21
C ILE A 64 8.93 3.03 2.58
N LYS A 65 9.69 2.70 3.63
CA LYS A 65 9.44 3.21 4.97
C LYS A 65 9.39 4.74 4.99
N ARG A 66 10.36 5.40 4.36
CA ARG A 66 10.44 6.86 4.31
C ARG A 66 9.25 7.49 3.58
N ASP A 67 8.83 6.91 2.46
CA ASP A 67 7.67 7.39 1.71
C ASP A 67 6.38 7.22 2.52
N CYS A 68 6.20 6.07 3.18
CA CYS A 68 5.05 5.83 4.06
C CYS A 68 5.03 6.80 5.25
N ASP A 69 6.16 6.95 5.96
CA ASP A 69 6.29 7.87 7.09
C ASP A 69 6.01 9.32 6.65
N LYS A 70 6.50 9.72 5.47
CA LYS A 70 6.25 11.05 4.90
C LYS A 70 4.78 11.26 4.56
N PHE A 71 4.12 10.27 3.95
CA PHE A 71 2.70 10.35 3.63
C PHE A 71 1.85 10.50 4.90
N LEU A 72 2.07 9.65 5.90
CA LEU A 72 1.36 9.70 7.17
C LEU A 72 1.57 11.03 7.91
N GLY A 73 2.73 11.67 7.73
CA GLY A 73 3.07 12.99 8.26
C GLY A 73 2.64 14.18 7.39
N THR A 74 1.94 13.97 6.28
CA THR A 74 1.42 15.05 5.42
C THR A 74 0.38 15.85 6.18
N ILE A 75 0.49 17.19 6.17
CA ILE A 75 -0.53 18.08 6.75
C ILE A 75 -1.66 18.24 5.74
N MET A 76 -2.86 17.90 6.16
CA MET A 76 -4.10 17.95 5.38
C MET A 76 -4.76 19.35 5.50
N PRO A 77 -5.77 19.69 4.67
CA PRO A 77 -6.37 21.04 4.64
C PRO A 77 -6.91 21.57 5.98
N ASP A 78 -7.30 20.69 6.90
CA ASP A 78 -7.79 21.05 8.24
C ASP A 78 -6.67 21.20 9.29
N GLY A 79 -5.41 21.10 8.88
CA GLY A 79 -4.23 21.21 9.75
C GLY A 79 -3.87 19.93 10.50
N CYS A 80 -4.63 18.84 10.33
CA CYS A 80 -4.29 17.53 10.89
C CYS A 80 -3.34 16.75 9.98
N PHE A 81 -2.69 15.73 10.51
CA PHE A 81 -1.88 14.81 9.72
C PHE A 81 -2.76 13.81 8.94
N ALA A 82 -2.27 13.30 7.80
CA ALA A 82 -2.92 12.27 7.02
C ALA A 82 -3.25 11.02 7.86
N ARG A 83 -2.39 10.68 8.83
CA ARG A 83 -2.69 9.63 9.82
C ARG A 83 -4.04 9.85 10.51
N GLN A 84 -4.32 11.06 10.95
CA GLN A 84 -5.56 11.40 11.65
C GLN A 84 -6.77 11.40 10.71
N TRP A 85 -6.55 11.60 9.40
CA TRP A 85 -7.60 11.44 8.39
C TRP A 85 -7.92 9.97 8.16
N ILE A 86 -6.91 9.11 8.10
CA ILE A 86 -7.08 7.64 8.04
C ILE A 86 -7.84 7.15 9.28
N ASP A 87 -7.49 7.61 10.48
CA ASP A 87 -8.18 7.21 11.72
C ASP A 87 -9.68 7.57 11.70
N ARG A 88 -10.10 8.58 10.93
CA ARG A 88 -11.54 8.93 10.77
C ARG A 88 -12.30 7.94 9.89
N LEU A 89 -11.58 7.22 9.03
CA LEU A 89 -12.15 6.18 8.16
C LEU A 89 -12.13 4.78 8.82
N ALA A 90 -11.40 4.60 9.92
CA ALA A 90 -11.08 3.29 10.50
C ALA A 90 -12.30 2.45 10.95
N ASP A 91 -13.38 3.11 11.35
CA ASP A 91 -14.60 2.46 11.86
C ASP A 91 -15.74 2.42 10.82
N GLN A 92 -15.45 2.70 9.56
CA GLN A 92 -16.45 2.95 8.53
C GLN A 92 -16.36 1.89 7.43
N SER A 93 -17.48 1.20 7.20
CA SER A 93 -17.60 0.28 6.07
C SER A 93 -17.67 1.08 4.77
N GLY A 94 -16.84 0.73 3.79
CA GLY A 94 -16.93 1.30 2.45
C GLY A 94 -18.15 0.80 1.69
N GLN A 95 -18.50 1.49 0.61
CA GLN A 95 -19.61 1.13 -0.27
C GLN A 95 -19.38 -0.21 -0.99
N HIS A 96 -18.13 -0.49 -1.37
CA HIS A 96 -17.75 -1.61 -2.23
C HIS A 96 -16.82 -2.62 -1.55
N GLY A 97 -16.42 -2.37 -0.32
CA GLY A 97 -15.53 -3.22 0.46
C GLY A 97 -15.53 -2.89 1.95
N ASP A 98 -14.53 -3.39 2.68
CA ASP A 98 -14.44 -3.23 4.14
C ASP A 98 -14.03 -1.81 4.57
N GLY A 99 -13.88 -0.86 3.63
CA GLY A 99 -13.37 0.47 3.89
C GLY A 99 -11.89 0.44 4.28
N VAL A 100 -11.56 1.11 5.40
CA VAL A 100 -10.18 1.20 5.92
C VAL A 100 -10.10 0.59 7.32
N PRO A 101 -10.40 -0.71 7.51
CA PRO A 101 -10.57 -1.30 8.83
C PRO A 101 -9.28 -1.33 9.65
N ASP A 102 -8.12 -1.22 8.99
CA ASP A 102 -6.82 -1.22 9.63
C ASP A 102 -5.74 -0.47 8.82
N ASP A 103 -4.58 -0.31 9.45
CA ASP A 103 -3.40 0.31 8.86
C ASP A 103 -2.92 -0.41 7.60
N ARG A 104 -3.07 -1.74 7.54
CA ARG A 104 -2.59 -2.55 6.43
C ARG A 104 -3.39 -2.23 5.17
N ARG A 105 -4.72 -2.18 5.25
CA ARG A 105 -5.60 -1.75 4.15
C ARG A 105 -5.35 -0.29 3.76
N ALA A 106 -5.13 0.60 4.73
CA ALA A 106 -4.72 1.98 4.46
C ALA A 106 -3.42 2.05 3.63
N GLY A 107 -2.47 1.15 3.91
CA GLY A 107 -1.25 0.97 3.14
C GLY A 107 -1.50 0.53 1.69
N HIS A 108 -2.43 -0.41 1.47
CA HIS A 108 -2.85 -0.80 0.11
C HIS A 108 -3.42 0.38 -0.66
N MET A 109 -4.35 1.11 -0.05
CA MET A 109 -5.01 2.26 -0.68
C MET A 109 -4.02 3.38 -1.03
N PHE A 110 -3.02 3.64 -0.18
CA PHE A 110 -1.96 4.59 -0.51
C PHE A 110 -1.18 4.18 -1.76
N TRP A 111 -0.80 2.91 -1.89
CA TRP A 111 -0.16 2.41 -3.11
C TRP A 111 -1.08 2.59 -4.33
N TYR A 112 -2.33 2.15 -4.24
CA TYR A 112 -3.28 2.23 -5.35
C TYR A 112 -3.53 3.67 -5.80
N ALA A 113 -3.78 4.58 -4.86
CA ALA A 113 -3.98 5.99 -5.15
C ALA A 113 -2.77 6.61 -5.86
N ARG A 114 -1.56 6.32 -5.36
CA ARG A 114 -0.29 6.82 -5.90
C ARG A 114 -0.06 6.38 -7.36
N GLN A 115 -0.52 5.19 -7.74
CA GLN A 115 -0.38 4.66 -9.11
C GLN A 115 -1.59 4.97 -10.01
N GLY A 116 -2.58 5.71 -9.50
CA GLY A 116 -3.81 6.00 -10.26
C GLY A 116 -4.69 4.77 -10.48
N HIS A 117 -4.56 3.73 -9.66
CA HIS A 117 -5.49 2.60 -9.69
C HIS A 117 -6.86 3.03 -9.15
N GLY A 118 -7.93 2.61 -9.83
CA GLY A 118 -9.31 2.95 -9.47
C GLY A 118 -9.90 2.20 -8.27
N VAL A 119 -9.06 1.60 -7.40
CA VAL A 119 -9.48 0.80 -6.23
C VAL A 119 -8.90 1.35 -4.93
N ALA A 120 -8.80 2.68 -4.85
CA ALA A 120 -8.20 3.41 -3.74
C ALA A 120 -9.30 4.04 -2.85
N TRP A 121 -9.01 5.17 -2.21
CA TRP A 121 -9.87 5.77 -1.19
C TRP A 121 -11.27 6.11 -1.70
N THR A 122 -11.38 6.74 -2.87
CA THR A 122 -12.66 7.25 -3.41
C THR A 122 -13.55 6.18 -4.04
N ASP A 123 -13.06 4.95 -4.20
CA ASP A 123 -13.87 3.81 -4.65
C ASP A 123 -14.72 3.24 -3.50
N ASP A 124 -14.20 3.30 -2.28
CA ASP A 124 -14.91 2.84 -1.07
C ASP A 124 -15.80 3.94 -0.45
N PHE A 125 -15.65 5.21 -0.84
CA PHE A 125 -16.42 6.35 -0.33
C PHE A 125 -16.89 7.27 -1.48
N ALA A 126 -18.07 6.97 -2.05
CA ALA A 126 -18.63 7.71 -3.19
C ALA A 126 -18.98 9.17 -2.85
N SER A 127 -19.18 9.99 -3.89
CA SER A 127 -19.31 11.45 -3.76
C SER A 127 -20.54 11.96 -3.01
N ASP A 128 -21.52 11.11 -2.75
CA ASP A 128 -22.69 11.40 -1.93
C ASP A 128 -22.54 10.97 -0.46
N GLU A 129 -21.38 10.40 -0.08
CA GLU A 129 -21.12 9.95 1.29
C GLU A 129 -20.48 11.03 2.18
N PRO A 130 -20.81 11.07 3.50
CA PRO A 130 -20.28 12.07 4.43
C PRO A 130 -18.76 12.12 4.58
N LEU A 131 -18.07 11.04 4.17
CA LEU A 131 -16.63 10.88 4.32
C LEU A 131 -15.87 11.04 3.00
N HIS A 132 -16.58 11.34 1.91
CA HIS A 132 -15.98 11.51 0.60
C HIS A 132 -14.88 12.57 0.61
N ASP A 133 -15.12 13.73 1.24
CA ASP A 133 -14.13 14.82 1.31
C ASP A 133 -12.82 14.36 1.98
N ILE A 134 -12.90 13.42 2.94
CA ILE A 134 -11.72 12.85 3.61
C ILE A 134 -11.01 11.87 2.67
N ALA A 135 -11.76 10.99 2.02
CA ALA A 135 -11.24 10.03 1.07
C ALA A 135 -10.58 10.71 -0.14
N ASP A 136 -11.23 11.74 -0.69
CA ASP A 136 -10.74 12.55 -1.81
C ASP A 136 -9.48 13.33 -1.44
N GLY A 137 -9.43 13.94 -0.25
CA GLY A 137 -8.19 14.59 0.21
C GLY A 137 -7.03 13.61 0.42
N LEU A 138 -7.29 12.39 0.92
CA LEU A 138 -6.27 11.33 1.01
C LEU A 138 -5.81 10.85 -0.37
N GLN A 139 -6.75 10.76 -1.32
CA GLN A 139 -6.48 10.42 -2.72
C GLN A 139 -5.56 11.45 -3.37
N ASP A 140 -5.90 12.74 -3.27
CA ASP A 140 -5.10 13.84 -3.79
C ASP A 140 -3.71 13.89 -3.16
N ALA A 141 -3.64 13.74 -1.82
CA ALA A 141 -2.36 13.72 -1.11
C ALA A 141 -1.48 12.55 -1.56
N ALA A 142 -2.07 11.37 -1.78
CA ALA A 142 -1.34 10.21 -2.28
C ALA A 142 -0.86 10.39 -3.72
N GLN A 143 -1.70 10.95 -4.60
CA GLN A 143 -1.33 11.25 -5.99
C GLN A 143 -0.23 12.31 -6.09
N ALA A 144 -0.18 13.28 -5.16
CA ALA A 144 0.87 14.28 -5.11
C ALA A 144 2.27 13.72 -4.82
N PHE A 145 2.38 12.48 -4.28
CA PHE A 145 3.66 11.78 -4.16
C PHE A 145 4.21 11.29 -5.51
N GLY A 146 3.37 11.30 -6.56
CA GLY A 146 3.70 10.87 -7.91
C GLY A 146 3.89 9.35 -8.04
N GLU A 147 3.85 8.87 -9.27
CA GLU A 147 4.11 7.46 -9.58
C GLU A 147 5.48 7.02 -9.03
N CYS A 148 5.52 5.81 -8.47
CA CYS A 148 6.75 5.26 -7.91
C CYS A 148 7.65 4.66 -9.02
N TYR A 149 8.27 5.51 -9.84
CA TYR A 149 9.20 5.04 -10.89
C TYR A 149 10.53 4.50 -10.36
N GLY A 150 10.84 4.81 -9.10
CA GLY A 150 12.08 4.40 -8.46
C GLY A 150 12.11 2.92 -8.13
N ILE A 151 10.97 2.26 -7.99
CA ILE A 151 10.88 0.85 -7.58
C ILE A 151 10.49 0.02 -8.80
N ASN A 152 11.49 -0.62 -9.42
CA ASN A 152 11.27 -1.49 -10.57
C ASN A 152 11.26 -2.95 -10.13
N ALA A 153 10.22 -3.68 -10.55
CA ALA A 153 10.17 -5.13 -10.48
C ALA A 153 10.71 -5.68 -11.81
N TYR A 154 11.96 -6.16 -11.85
CA TYR A 154 12.51 -6.82 -13.04
C TYR A 154 12.87 -8.26 -12.72
N ARG A 155 12.22 -9.24 -13.37
CA ARG A 155 12.45 -10.68 -13.14
C ARG A 155 12.40 -11.05 -11.65
N GLY A 156 11.41 -10.50 -10.94
CA GLY A 156 11.21 -10.72 -9.51
C GLY A 156 12.23 -10.04 -8.57
N TRP A 157 12.99 -9.05 -9.04
CA TRP A 157 13.83 -8.20 -8.20
C TRP A 157 13.20 -6.84 -8.00
N ILE A 158 13.14 -6.37 -6.75
CA ILE A 158 12.69 -5.03 -6.40
C ILE A 158 13.89 -4.18 -6.01
N HIS A 159 14.23 -3.21 -6.86
CA HIS A 159 15.37 -2.32 -6.66
C HIS A 159 15.00 -0.85 -6.82
N VAL A 160 15.72 0.01 -6.08
CA VAL A 160 15.70 1.46 -6.27
C VAL A 160 16.62 1.81 -7.44
N SER A 161 16.12 2.55 -8.44
CA SER A 161 16.90 3.08 -9.57
C SER A 161 17.85 4.20 -9.17
#